data_AF-A0A354GIX3-F1
#
_entry.id   AF-A0A354GIX3-F1
#
_cell.length_a   1.000
_cell.length_b   1.000
_cell.length_c   1.000
_cell.angle_alpha   90.00
_cell.angle_beta   90.00
_cell.angle_gamma   90.00
#
_symmetry.space_group_name_H-M   'P 1'
#
loop_
_entity.id
_entity.type
_entity.pdbx_description
1 polymer ?
#
loop_
_entity_poly.entity_id
_entity_poly.type
_entity_poly.pdbx_seq_one_letter_code
_entity_poly.pdbx_strand_id
1 'polypeptide(L)'
;DLLDISGLNITERKKSLRAVFDRDITNNTNFSFRGKLIRPIFKEGEIPMDILFHHLTTVITDKATRKRDFDMDRSKRLHWVKFHIEEKKQSNLLIFSSRDKNGKRTYIFNEDEMYVVILEPKINANKEQYYYLLTAYYLRGGDKKKIKNKYKRRLQELL
;
A
#
# COMPACT_ATOMS: atom_id res chain seq x y z
N ASP A 1 16.38 6.07 -2.42
CA ASP A 1 17.09 4.87 -1.91
C ASP A 1 16.15 3.80 -1.36
N LEU A 2 16.65 2.56 -1.34
CA LEU A 2 15.98 1.35 -0.85
C LEU A 2 16.51 0.98 0.54
N LEU A 3 15.73 0.23 1.33
CA LEU A 3 16.23 -0.34 2.57
C LEU A 3 17.24 -1.45 2.25
N ASP A 4 18.42 -1.40 2.88
CA ASP A 4 19.35 -2.52 2.83
C ASP A 4 18.98 -3.58 3.87
N ILE A 5 18.42 -4.67 3.38
CA ILE A 5 17.96 -5.81 4.17
C ILE A 5 18.41 -7.15 3.56
N SER A 6 19.32 -7.07 2.59
CA SER A 6 19.72 -8.19 1.73
C SER A 6 20.56 -9.22 2.50
N GLY A 7 21.48 -8.75 3.36
CA GLY A 7 22.34 -9.59 4.21
C GLY A 7 21.72 -10.06 5.52
N LEU A 8 20.49 -9.62 5.85
CA LEU A 8 19.85 -9.94 7.13
C LEU A 8 19.21 -11.33 7.11
N ASN A 9 19.32 -12.06 8.23
CA ASN A 9 18.55 -13.29 8.43
C ASN A 9 17.04 -12.99 8.63
N ILE A 10 16.21 -14.04 8.70
CA ILE A 10 14.73 -13.88 8.77
C ILE A 10 14.31 -13.04 9.99
N THR A 11 14.91 -13.28 11.15
CA THR A 11 14.59 -12.60 12.41
C THR A 11 15.01 -11.13 12.37
N GLU A 12 16.25 -10.87 11.94
CA GLU A 12 16.80 -9.51 11.80
C GLU A 12 16.02 -8.70 10.77
N ARG A 13 15.69 -9.32 9.64
CA ARG A 13 14.91 -8.69 8.57
C ARG A 13 13.51 -8.32 9.06
N LYS A 14 12.84 -9.23 9.76
CA LYS A 14 11.52 -8.96 10.35
C LYS A 14 11.60 -7.81 11.33
N LYS A 15 12.61 -7.79 12.22
CA LYS A 15 12.83 -6.72 13.20
C LYS A 15 13.07 -5.37 12.51
N SER A 16 13.95 -5.33 11.52
CA SER A 16 14.26 -4.11 10.74
C SER A 16 13.01 -3.55 10.03
N LEU A 17 12.27 -4.40 9.33
CA LEU A 17 11.03 -4.00 8.66
C LEU A 17 9.95 -3.55 9.64
N ARG A 18 9.86 -4.18 10.82
CA ARG A 18 8.94 -3.76 11.89
C ARG A 18 9.27 -2.38 12.39
N ALA A 19 10.54 -2.09 12.67
CA ALA A 19 10.95 -0.76 13.12
C ALA A 19 10.53 0.35 12.13
N VAL A 20 10.66 0.10 10.82
CA VAL A 20 10.18 1.04 9.78
C VAL A 20 8.66 1.14 9.77
N PHE A 21 7.96 0.01 9.76
CA PHE A 21 6.49 -0.04 9.75
C PHE A 21 5.88 0.66 10.96
N ASP A 22 6.42 0.39 12.15
CA ASP A 22 5.88 0.90 13.39
C ASP A 22 6.10 2.41 13.48
N ARG A 23 7.28 2.90 13.08
CA ARG A 23 7.58 4.34 13.00
C ARG A 23 6.67 5.06 12.02
N ASP A 24 6.48 4.51 10.83
CA ASP A 24 5.83 5.22 9.72
C ASP A 24 4.31 5.10 9.72
N ILE A 25 3.78 3.98 10.24
CA ILE A 25 2.37 3.59 10.13
C ILE A 25 1.75 3.32 11.50
N THR A 26 2.26 2.37 12.28
CA THR A 26 1.56 1.92 13.52
C THR A 26 1.50 3.00 14.59
N ASN A 27 2.63 3.65 14.87
CA ASN A 27 2.75 4.67 15.90
C ASN A 27 2.54 6.09 15.34
N ASN A 28 2.16 6.21 14.06
CA ASN A 28 1.89 7.47 13.41
C ASN A 28 0.39 7.80 13.47
N THR A 29 0.00 8.54 14.51
CA THR A 29 -1.40 8.93 14.74
C THR A 29 -1.99 9.84 13.64
N ASN A 30 -1.12 10.46 12.83
CA ASN A 30 -1.51 11.37 11.74
C ASN A 30 -1.34 10.74 10.35
N PHE A 31 -1.22 9.41 10.26
CA PHE A 31 -1.08 8.71 8.99
C PHE A 31 -2.35 8.88 8.13
N SER A 32 -2.26 9.81 7.18
CA SER A 32 -3.42 10.31 6.42
C SER A 32 -3.02 10.65 4.98
N PHE A 33 -3.99 10.59 4.08
CA PHE A 33 -3.86 11.04 2.70
C PHE A 33 -4.92 12.10 2.41
N ARG A 34 -4.48 13.31 2.05
CA ARG A 34 -5.35 14.47 1.74
C ARG A 34 -6.46 14.70 2.78
N GLY A 35 -6.06 14.69 4.06
CA GLY A 35 -6.95 14.94 5.20
C GLY A 35 -7.80 13.75 5.66
N LYS A 36 -7.75 12.60 4.96
CA LYS A 36 -8.47 11.38 5.36
C LYS A 36 -7.53 10.41 6.06
N LEU A 37 -7.88 9.99 7.27
CA LEU A 37 -7.11 8.99 8.02
C LEU A 37 -7.02 7.68 7.24
N ILE A 38 -5.87 7.02 7.35
CA ILE A 38 -5.63 5.70 6.78
C ILE A 38 -5.64 4.67 7.91
N ARG A 39 -6.45 3.62 7.73
CA ARG A 39 -6.64 2.55 8.72
C ARG A 39 -6.24 1.19 8.13
N PRO A 40 -5.83 0.22 8.95
CA PRO A 40 -5.70 -1.16 8.51
C PRO A 40 -7.08 -1.79 8.27
N ILE A 41 -7.10 -2.90 7.53
CA ILE A 41 -8.31 -3.72 7.36
C ILE A 41 -8.51 -4.55 8.63
N PHE A 42 -9.74 -4.57 9.15
CA PHE A 42 -10.13 -5.47 10.23
C PHE A 42 -10.55 -6.84 9.68
N LYS A 43 -10.08 -7.90 10.33
CA LYS A 43 -10.57 -9.26 10.14
C LYS A 43 -10.66 -9.92 11.52
N GLU A 44 -11.77 -10.62 11.76
CA GLU A 44 -12.02 -11.28 13.03
C GLU A 44 -10.91 -12.28 13.38
N GLY A 45 -10.45 -12.25 14.63
CA GLY A 45 -9.38 -13.12 15.13
C GLY A 45 -7.95 -12.73 14.72
N GLU A 46 -7.75 -11.64 13.99
CA GLU A 46 -6.42 -11.20 13.52
C GLU A 46 -6.08 -9.78 13.96
N ILE A 47 -4.80 -9.51 14.21
CA ILE A 47 -4.30 -8.16 14.55
C ILE A 47 -4.25 -7.33 13.26
N PRO A 48 -5.02 -6.22 13.12
CA PRO A 48 -5.12 -5.49 11.86
C PRO A 48 -3.79 -4.96 11.32
N MET A 49 -2.90 -4.50 12.21
CA MET A 49 -1.58 -4.01 11.83
C MET A 49 -0.65 -5.13 11.35
N ASP A 50 -0.79 -6.35 11.88
CA ASP A 50 -0.04 -7.51 11.39
C ASP A 50 -0.49 -7.93 10.00
N ILE A 51 -1.80 -7.88 9.74
CA ILE A 51 -2.35 -8.12 8.40
C ILE A 51 -1.76 -7.12 7.40
N LEU A 52 -1.79 -5.83 7.75
CA LEU A 52 -1.28 -4.77 6.88
C LEU A 52 0.23 -4.95 6.64
N PHE A 53 1.00 -5.21 7.69
CA PHE A 53 2.43 -5.49 7.53
C PHE A 53 2.66 -6.65 6.57
N HIS A 54 1.97 -7.78 6.75
CA HIS A 54 2.07 -8.91 5.83
C HIS A 54 1.71 -8.52 4.39
N HIS A 55 0.65 -7.72 4.18
CA HIS A 55 0.27 -7.25 2.84
C HIS A 55 1.29 -6.32 2.18
N LEU A 56 2.15 -5.67 2.97
CA LEU A 56 3.20 -4.78 2.49
C LEU A 56 4.57 -5.46 2.34
N THR A 57 4.77 -6.66 2.91
CA THR A 57 6.07 -7.37 2.86
C THR A 57 6.01 -8.75 2.21
N THR A 58 4.83 -9.21 1.81
CA THR A 58 4.65 -10.55 1.20
C THR A 58 3.84 -10.48 -0.09
N VAL A 59 3.96 -11.52 -0.91
CA VAL A 59 3.18 -11.73 -2.13
C VAL A 59 2.48 -13.07 -2.09
N ILE A 60 1.31 -13.17 -2.71
CA ILE A 60 0.60 -14.44 -2.84
C ILE A 60 1.35 -15.33 -3.83
N THR A 61 1.78 -16.50 -3.37
CA THR A 61 2.48 -17.51 -4.17
C THR A 61 1.56 -18.67 -4.56
N ASP A 62 0.51 -18.92 -3.78
CA ASP A 62 -0.56 -19.85 -4.12
C ASP A 62 -1.93 -19.15 -4.05
N LYS A 63 -2.63 -19.11 -5.18
CA LYS A 63 -3.94 -18.46 -5.29
C LYS A 63 -5.08 -19.26 -4.66
N ALA A 64 -4.98 -20.60 -4.62
CA ALA A 64 -6.01 -21.47 -4.09
C ALA A 64 -6.05 -21.37 -2.56
N THR A 65 -4.90 -21.53 -1.92
CA THR A 65 -4.77 -21.43 -0.45
C THR A 65 -4.61 -20.01 0.05
N ARG A 66 -4.39 -19.04 -0.85
CA ARG A 66 -4.04 -17.65 -0.53
C ARG A 66 -2.72 -17.54 0.25
N LYS A 67 -1.86 -18.57 0.21
CA LYS A 67 -0.54 -18.56 0.84
C LYS A 67 0.28 -17.39 0.34
N ARG A 68 0.99 -16.75 1.27
CA ARG A 68 1.86 -15.62 1.01
C ARG A 68 3.28 -15.92 1.47
N ASP A 69 4.25 -15.60 0.64
CA ASP A 69 5.67 -15.70 0.97
C ASP A 69 6.31 -14.30 0.96
N PHE A 70 7.42 -14.17 1.69
CA PHE A 70 8.20 -12.94 1.76
C PHE A 70 8.61 -12.45 0.36
N ASP A 71 8.45 -11.14 0.09
CA ASP A 71 8.83 -10.52 -1.18
C ASP A 71 9.83 -9.38 -0.96
N MET A 72 11.06 -9.60 -1.43
CA MET A 72 12.17 -8.66 -1.26
C MET A 72 11.88 -7.30 -1.90
N ASP A 73 11.22 -7.27 -3.06
CA ASP A 73 10.97 -6.02 -3.80
C ASP A 73 9.97 -5.09 -3.11
N ARG A 74 8.95 -5.67 -2.47
CA ARG A 74 8.03 -4.96 -1.57
C ARG A 74 8.75 -4.48 -0.32
N SER A 75 9.45 -5.39 0.36
CA SER A 75 10.07 -5.09 1.65
C SER A 75 11.13 -4.00 1.59
N LYS A 76 11.99 -3.98 0.57
CA LYS A 76 13.02 -2.94 0.43
C LYS A 76 12.45 -1.54 0.14
N ARG A 77 11.15 -1.44 -0.14
CA ARG A 77 10.41 -0.19 -0.42
C ARG A 77 9.36 0.13 0.66
N LEU A 78 9.40 -0.52 1.82
CA LEU A 78 8.39 -0.33 2.85
C LEU A 78 8.26 1.15 3.28
N HIS A 79 9.38 1.85 3.44
CA HIS A 79 9.42 3.29 3.77
C HIS A 79 8.82 4.18 2.66
N TRP A 80 8.72 3.70 1.43
CA TRP A 80 8.12 4.46 0.34
C TRP A 80 6.61 4.64 0.51
N VAL A 81 5.94 3.76 1.27
CA VAL A 81 4.50 3.87 1.51
C VAL A 81 4.14 5.24 2.09
N LYS A 82 4.80 5.64 3.19
CA LYS A 82 4.60 6.95 3.82
C LYS A 82 5.01 8.09 2.89
N PHE A 83 6.17 7.98 2.25
CA PHE A 83 6.67 9.01 1.33
C PHE A 83 5.67 9.35 0.20
N HIS A 84 5.00 8.34 -0.36
CA HIS A 84 4.00 8.54 -1.42
C HIS A 84 2.65 9.01 -0.86
N ILE A 85 2.25 8.54 0.33
CA ILE A 85 1.04 9.00 1.01
C ILE A 85 1.15 10.48 1.41
N GLU A 86 2.32 10.94 1.81
CA GLU A 86 2.58 12.34 2.14
C GLU A 86 2.86 13.22 0.91
N GLU A 87 2.70 12.67 -0.31
CA GLU A 87 2.90 13.37 -1.58
C GLU A 87 4.27 14.11 -1.66
N LYS A 88 5.32 13.50 -1.08
CA LYS A 88 6.66 14.10 -1.02
C LYS A 88 7.37 14.15 -2.38
N LYS A 89 7.02 13.24 -3.31
CA LYS A 89 7.40 13.36 -4.72
C LYS A 89 6.36 14.20 -5.45
N GLN A 90 6.80 15.08 -6.34
CA GLN A 90 5.92 16.02 -7.04
C GLN A 90 5.79 15.76 -8.55
N SER A 91 6.70 14.99 -9.15
CA SER A 91 6.71 14.69 -10.60
C SER A 91 6.33 13.24 -10.89
N ASN A 92 5.78 12.98 -12.08
CA ASN A 92 5.49 11.64 -12.63
C ASN A 92 4.67 10.74 -11.68
N LEU A 93 3.69 11.36 -11.01
CA LEU A 93 2.73 10.69 -10.15
C LEU A 93 1.33 10.76 -10.75
N LEU A 94 0.70 9.61 -10.90
CA LEU A 94 -0.72 9.50 -11.22
C LEU A 94 -1.50 9.18 -9.94
N ILE A 95 -2.27 10.16 -9.48
CA ILE A 95 -3.18 10.02 -8.33
C ILE A 95 -4.61 10.02 -8.84
N PHE A 96 -5.31 8.91 -8.66
CA PHE A 96 -6.66 8.75 -9.23
C PHE A 96 -7.49 7.69 -8.53
N SER A 97 -8.81 7.81 -8.64
CA SER A 97 -9.74 6.76 -8.23
C SER A 97 -10.31 6.00 -9.43
N SER A 98 -10.60 4.71 -9.27
CA SER A 98 -11.24 3.88 -10.30
C SER A 98 -12.14 2.82 -9.68
N ARG A 99 -13.08 2.27 -10.47
CA ARG A 99 -13.90 1.12 -10.06
C ARG A 99 -13.17 -0.19 -10.40
N ASP A 100 -12.96 -0.99 -9.37
CA ASP A 100 -12.49 -2.36 -9.46
C ASP A 100 -13.60 -3.36 -9.15
N LYS A 101 -13.37 -4.64 -9.46
CA LYS A 101 -14.32 -5.72 -9.19
C LYS A 101 -14.76 -5.75 -7.72
N ASN A 102 -13.85 -5.41 -6.81
CA ASN A 102 -14.06 -5.46 -5.37
C ASN A 102 -14.38 -4.08 -4.77
N GLY A 103 -14.89 -3.13 -5.57
CA GLY A 103 -15.25 -1.78 -5.12
C GLY A 103 -14.35 -0.67 -5.66
N LYS A 104 -14.60 0.56 -5.21
CA LYS A 104 -13.83 1.74 -5.61
C LYS A 104 -12.44 1.72 -4.95
N ARG A 105 -11.41 2.18 -5.66
CA ARG A 105 -10.01 2.20 -5.19
C ARG A 105 -9.35 3.51 -5.57
N THR A 106 -8.48 4.01 -4.73
CA THR A 106 -7.62 5.17 -4.99
C THR A 106 -6.18 4.68 -5.16
N TYR A 107 -5.51 5.11 -6.22
CA TYR A 107 -4.17 4.72 -6.59
C TYR A 107 -3.24 5.92 -6.52
N ILE A 108 -2.08 5.73 -5.92
CA ILE A 108 -0.94 6.66 -6.00
C ILE A 108 0.14 5.90 -6.77
N PHE A 109 0.32 6.22 -8.04
CA PHE A 109 1.22 5.50 -8.95
C PHE A 109 2.41 6.38 -9.35
N ASN A 110 3.60 5.99 -8.91
CA ASN A 110 4.87 6.57 -9.32
C ASN A 110 5.33 5.89 -10.62
N GLU A 111 5.32 6.64 -11.72
CA GLU A 111 5.64 6.12 -13.05
C GLU A 111 7.13 5.82 -13.24
N ASP A 112 8.00 6.60 -12.60
CA ASP A 112 9.46 6.44 -12.72
C ASP A 112 9.90 5.14 -12.05
N GLU A 113 9.40 4.91 -10.84
CA GLU A 113 9.79 3.77 -10.00
C GLU A 113 8.91 2.54 -10.19
N MET A 114 7.92 2.63 -11.08
CA MET A 114 6.95 1.58 -11.32
C MET A 114 6.29 1.10 -10.02
N TYR A 115 5.99 2.01 -9.09
CA TYR A 115 5.52 1.69 -7.74
C TYR A 115 4.12 2.23 -7.50
N VAL A 116 3.23 1.42 -6.91
CA VAL A 116 1.85 1.82 -6.63
C VAL A 116 1.48 1.61 -5.17
N VAL A 117 0.79 2.58 -4.59
CA VAL A 117 0.05 2.45 -3.32
C VAL A 117 -1.45 2.38 -3.64
N ILE A 118 -2.17 1.46 -3.02
CA ILE A 118 -3.60 1.24 -3.27
C ILE A 118 -4.40 1.42 -1.97
N LEU A 119 -5.33 2.36 -2.01
CA LEU A 119 -6.25 2.70 -0.94
C LEU A 119 -7.69 2.31 -1.30
N GLU A 120 -8.50 1.98 -0.29
CA GLU A 120 -9.94 1.81 -0.41
C GLU A 120 -10.67 2.92 0.33
N PRO A 121 -11.40 3.82 -0.36
CA PRO A 121 -12.21 4.82 0.32
C PRO A 121 -13.35 4.17 1.10
N LYS A 122 -13.58 4.67 2.31
CA LYS A 122 -14.62 4.23 3.23
C LYS A 122 -15.30 5.42 3.88
N ILE A 123 -16.53 5.18 4.33
CA ILE A 123 -17.35 6.14 5.07
C ILE A 123 -17.91 5.38 6.27
N ASN A 124 -17.79 5.93 7.48
CA ASN A 124 -18.39 5.33 8.67
C ASN A 124 -19.83 5.81 8.90
N ALA A 125 -20.48 5.31 9.95
CA ALA A 125 -21.84 5.70 10.33
C ALA A 125 -21.99 7.23 10.56
N ASN A 126 -20.92 7.90 10.98
CA ASN A 126 -20.89 9.34 11.23
C ASN A 126 -20.58 10.17 9.97
N LYS A 127 -20.59 9.54 8.77
CA LYS A 127 -20.24 10.15 7.48
C LYS A 127 -18.79 10.65 7.36
N GLU A 128 -17.91 10.23 8.27
CA GLU A 128 -16.49 10.54 8.17
C GLU A 128 -15.83 9.70 7.08
N GLN A 129 -15.06 10.35 6.23
CA GLN A 129 -14.32 9.70 5.15
C GLN A 129 -12.93 9.27 5.63
N TYR A 130 -12.56 8.04 5.32
CA TYR A 130 -11.25 7.47 5.63
C TYR A 130 -10.83 6.49 4.54
N TYR A 131 -9.59 6.01 4.57
CA TYR A 131 -9.11 4.94 3.70
C TYR A 131 -8.75 3.69 4.48
N TYR A 132 -8.91 2.53 3.85
CA TYR A 132 -8.07 1.38 4.15
C TYR A 132 -6.84 1.36 3.25
N LEU A 133 -5.65 1.19 3.82
CA LEU A 133 -4.46 0.84 3.02
C LEU A 133 -4.50 -0.65 2.73
N LEU A 134 -4.59 -1.01 1.45
CA LEU A 134 -4.69 -2.42 1.06
C LEU A 134 -3.33 -3.07 0.92
N THR A 135 -2.44 -2.38 0.20
CA THR A 135 -1.14 -2.87 -0.22
C THR A 135 -0.37 -1.75 -0.94
N ALA A 136 0.92 -1.96 -1.11
CA ALA A 136 1.77 -1.20 -2.01
C ALA A 136 2.85 -2.12 -2.59
N TYR A 137 3.22 -1.91 -3.85
CA TYR A 137 4.19 -2.78 -4.52
C TYR A 137 4.77 -2.20 -5.82
N TYR A 138 5.93 -2.77 -6.18
CA TYR A 138 6.55 -2.60 -7.49
C TYR A 138 5.79 -3.40 -8.56
N LEU A 139 5.41 -2.74 -9.66
CA LEU A 139 4.71 -3.32 -10.79
C LEU A 139 5.70 -4.10 -11.66
N ARG A 140 5.39 -5.37 -11.96
CA ARG A 140 6.19 -6.21 -12.86
C ARG A 140 5.45 -6.47 -14.17
N GLY A 141 6.20 -6.51 -15.28
CA GLY A 141 5.66 -6.86 -16.61
C GLY A 141 4.42 -6.06 -17.02
N GLY A 142 3.35 -6.78 -17.39
CA GLY A 142 2.10 -6.18 -17.89
C GLY A 142 1.30 -5.35 -16.88
N ASP A 143 1.69 -5.31 -15.60
CA ASP A 143 0.94 -4.58 -14.58
C ASP A 143 0.93 -3.05 -14.80
N LYS A 144 1.99 -2.49 -15.42
CA LYS A 144 2.02 -1.10 -15.86
C LYS A 144 0.82 -0.77 -16.75
N LYS A 145 0.58 -1.61 -17.76
CA LYS A 145 -0.53 -1.43 -18.71
C LYS A 145 -1.87 -1.49 -17.99
N LYS A 146 -2.02 -2.39 -17.00
CA LYS A 146 -3.25 -2.48 -16.19
C LYS A 146 -3.50 -1.19 -15.41
N ILE A 147 -2.50 -0.65 -14.72
CA ILE A 147 -2.65 0.62 -13.97
C ILE A 147 -2.95 1.78 -14.91
N LYS A 148 -2.22 1.91 -16.03
CA LYS A 148 -2.50 2.96 -17.04
C LYS A 148 -3.90 2.86 -17.63
N ASN A 149 -4.40 1.64 -17.89
CA ASN A 149 -5.78 1.44 -18.34
C ASN A 149 -6.81 1.86 -17.28
N LYS A 150 -6.54 1.60 -15.99
CA LYS A 150 -7.39 2.10 -14.89
C LYS A 150 -7.38 3.63 -14.84
N TYR A 151 -6.24 4.27 -15.07
CA TYR A 151 -6.13 5.72 -15.14
C TYR A 151 -6.93 6.33 -16.30
N LYS A 152 -6.92 5.70 -17.47
CA LYS A 152 -7.73 6.14 -18.62
C LYS A 152 -9.23 6.13 -18.32
N ARG A 153 -9.70 5.13 -17.55
CA ARG A 153 -11.10 4.99 -17.11
C ARG A 153 -11.32 5.44 -15.66
N ARG A 154 -10.50 6.37 -15.18
CA ARG A 154 -10.60 6.90 -13.81
C ARG A 154 -11.94 7.61 -13.59
N LEU A 155 -12.32 7.72 -12.33
CA LEU A 155 -13.43 8.59 -11.93
C LEU A 155 -13.03 10.05 -12.11
N GLN A 156 -14.03 10.92 -12.29
CA GLN A 156 -13.81 12.37 -12.42
C GLN A 156 -13.28 12.97 -11.12
N GLU A 157 -13.74 12.45 -9.98
CA GLU A 157 -13.32 12.86 -8.65
C GLU A 157 -12.35 11.86 -8.02
N LEU A 158 -11.48 12.39 -7.15
CA LEU A 158 -10.69 11.59 -6.22
C LEU A 158 -11.54 11.31 -4.97
N LEU A 159 -11.80 10.04 -4.72
CA LEU A 159 -12.59 9.54 -3.59
C LEU A 159 -11.76 9.46 -2.33
#